data_AF-A0A090SCQ4-F1
#
_entry.id   AF-A0A090SCQ4-F1
#
_cell.length_a   1.000
_cell.length_b   1.000
_cell.length_c   1.000
_cell.angle_alpha   90.00
_cell.angle_beta   90.00
_cell.angle_gamma   90.00
#
_symmetry.space_group_name_H-M   'P 1'
#
loop_
_entity.id
_entity.type
_entity.pdbx_description
1 polymer ?
#
loop_
_entity_poly.entity_id
_entity_poly.type
_entity_poly.pdbx_seq_one_letter_code
_entity_poly.pdbx_strand_id
1 'polypeptide(L)'
;MAKPIGAVCNIDCNYCYYLSKQDLLEYKKGCSPEMDEMMLEQYIKNYIEGQNTPEIIFSWQGGEPTMLGLDYFKKIVELQAKYQLPVSKSRMTSKPMARYLMRNGARFWQSITSW
;
A
#
# COMPACT_ATOMS: atom_id res chain seq x y z
N MET A 1 1.20 1.41 -8.85
CA MET A 1 0.30 0.58 -8.01
C MET A 1 1.13 -0.55 -7.43
N ALA A 2 1.16 -0.67 -6.10
CA ALA A 2 1.90 -1.73 -5.41
C ALA A 2 0.94 -2.76 -4.80
N LYS A 3 1.44 -3.98 -4.62
CA LYS A 3 0.72 -5.08 -3.98
C LYS A 3 1.48 -5.60 -2.75
N PRO A 4 1.53 -4.81 -1.67
CA PRO A 4 2.43 -5.06 -0.53
C PRO A 4 2.11 -6.32 0.26
N ILE A 5 0.97 -6.99 0.06
CA ILE A 5 0.63 -8.26 0.72
C ILE A 5 0.39 -9.39 -0.30
N GLY A 6 0.80 -9.19 -1.56
CA GLY A 6 0.53 -10.14 -2.63
C GLY A 6 -0.96 -10.47 -2.74
N ALA A 7 -1.29 -11.74 -2.97
CA ALA A 7 -2.67 -12.23 -3.12
C ALA A 7 -3.35 -12.62 -1.80
N VAL A 8 -2.72 -12.38 -0.64
CA VAL A 8 -3.29 -12.75 0.67
C VAL A 8 -4.53 -11.91 0.99
N CYS A 9 -5.62 -12.58 1.34
CA CYS A 9 -6.92 -11.99 1.61
C CYS A 9 -7.65 -12.79 2.70
N ASN A 10 -8.50 -12.13 3.48
CA ASN A 10 -9.41 -12.77 4.44
C ASN A 10 -10.82 -13.03 3.89
N ILE A 11 -11.04 -12.79 2.59
CA ILE A 11 -12.33 -13.03 1.92
C ILE A 11 -12.08 -13.93 0.71
N ASP A 12 -12.84 -15.01 0.62
CA ASP A 12 -12.81 -15.96 -0.49
C ASP A 12 -13.94 -15.67 -1.48
N CYS A 13 -13.74 -14.67 -2.33
CA CYS A 13 -14.74 -14.24 -3.31
C CYS A 13 -14.76 -15.18 -4.53
N ASN A 14 -15.91 -15.79 -4.83
CA ASN A 14 -16.09 -16.68 -6.00
C ASN A 14 -15.75 -16.03 -7.36
N TYR A 15 -15.74 -14.70 -7.45
CA TYR A 15 -15.44 -13.94 -8.66
C TYR A 15 -14.02 -13.33 -8.66
N CYS A 16 -13.20 -13.59 -7.62
CA CYS A 16 -11.89 -12.97 -7.50
C CYS A 16 -10.83 -13.75 -8.28
N TYR A 17 -10.39 -13.16 -9.40
CA TYR A 17 -9.32 -13.73 -10.22
C TYR A 17 -7.92 -13.67 -9.57
N TYR A 18 -7.76 -12.97 -8.43
CA TYR A 18 -6.45 -12.68 -7.84
C TYR A 18 -6.07 -13.66 -6.71
N LEU A 19 -7.04 -14.24 -6.00
CA LEU A 19 -6.80 -15.20 -4.91
C LEU A 19 -6.03 -16.44 -5.38
N SER A 20 -6.44 -17.02 -6.52
CA SER A 20 -5.80 -18.21 -7.11
C SER A 20 -4.34 -17.99 -7.53
N LYS A 21 -3.85 -16.74 -7.49
CA LYS A 21 -2.44 -16.47 -7.75
C LYS A 21 -1.54 -16.77 -6.55
N GLN A 22 -2.08 -17.02 -5.35
CA GLN A 22 -1.25 -17.46 -4.22
C GLN A 22 -0.49 -18.75 -4.57
N ASP A 23 -1.15 -19.70 -5.23
CA ASP A 23 -0.55 -20.98 -5.64
C ASP A 23 0.51 -20.82 -6.74
N LEU A 24 0.31 -19.85 -7.64
CA LEU A 24 1.24 -19.54 -8.74
C LEU A 24 2.47 -18.77 -8.29
N LEU A 25 2.38 -18.01 -7.20
CA LEU A 25 3.46 -17.14 -6.73
C LEU A 25 4.51 -17.91 -5.92
N GLU A 26 4.33 -19.21 -5.69
CA GLU A 26 5.25 -20.13 -4.99
C GLU A 26 6.03 -19.41 -3.89
N TYR A 27 5.31 -18.76 -2.95
CA TYR A 27 5.95 -18.16 -1.80
C TYR A 27 6.78 -19.26 -1.14
N LYS A 28 8.11 -19.17 -1.26
CA LYS A 28 9.02 -20.19 -0.71
C LYS A 28 8.58 -20.47 0.72
N LYS A 29 8.53 -21.74 1.12
CA LYS A 29 8.16 -22.11 2.50
C LYS A 29 8.94 -21.23 3.49
N GLY A 30 8.22 -20.38 4.24
CA GLY A 30 8.80 -19.44 5.21
C GLY A 30 9.03 -18.00 4.71
N CYS A 31 8.74 -17.67 3.45
CA CYS A 31 8.77 -16.30 2.94
C CYS A 31 7.40 -15.63 3.10
N SER A 32 7.41 -14.43 3.69
CA SER A 32 6.21 -13.60 3.77
C SER A 32 5.88 -13.02 2.39
N PRO A 33 4.61 -12.97 1.99
CA PRO A 33 4.14 -12.21 0.83
C PRO A 33 4.15 -10.69 1.06
N GLU A 34 4.46 -10.28 2.30
CA GLU A 34 4.56 -8.88 2.69
C GLU A 34 5.83 -8.23 2.13
N MET A 35 5.67 -7.04 1.56
CA MET A 35 6.78 -6.18 1.17
C MET A 35 7.47 -5.67 2.45
N ASP A 36 8.72 -6.08 2.63
CA ASP A 36 9.53 -5.67 3.78
C ASP A 36 9.82 -4.15 3.79
N GLU A 37 10.30 -3.64 4.92
CA GLU A 37 10.52 -2.22 5.13
C GLU A 37 11.53 -1.61 4.13
N MET A 38 12.61 -2.34 3.81
CA MET A 38 13.63 -1.85 2.88
C MET A 38 13.05 -1.73 1.47
N MET A 39 12.31 -2.75 1.04
CA MET A 39 11.63 -2.76 -0.26
C MET A 39 10.54 -1.69 -0.33
N LEU A 40 9.80 -1.49 0.76
CA LEU A 40 8.78 -0.43 0.86
C LEU A 40 9.38 0.96 0.73
N GLU A 41 10.47 1.23 1.46
CA GLU A 41 11.18 2.50 1.41
C GLU A 41 11.76 2.76 0.01
N GLN A 42 12.40 1.76 -0.58
CA GLN A 42 12.94 1.87 -1.92
C GLN A 42 11.84 2.09 -2.97
N TYR A 43 10.71 1.38 -2.85
CA TYR A 43 9.56 1.58 -3.71
C TYR A 43 9.03 3.01 -3.63
N ILE A 44 8.79 3.53 -2.42
CA ILE A 44 8.26 4.87 -2.20
C ILE A 44 9.21 5.94 -2.76
N LYS A 45 10.50 5.84 -2.45
CA LYS A 45 11.53 6.76 -2.95
C LYS A 45 11.54 6.80 -4.48
N ASN A 46 11.70 5.64 -5.12
CA ASN A 46 11.76 5.54 -6.58
C ASN A 46 10.46 6.02 -7.22
N TYR A 47 9.32 5.73 -6.60
CA TYR A 47 8.03 6.16 -7.11
C TYR A 47 7.89 7.68 -7.06
N ILE A 48 8.37 8.36 -6.03
CA ILE A 48 8.32 9.83 -5.94
C ILE A 48 9.30 10.46 -6.94
N GLU A 49 10.54 9.97 -6.99
CA GLU A 49 11.58 10.49 -7.90
C GLU A 49 11.19 10.36 -9.38
N GLY A 50 10.37 9.35 -9.73
CA GLY A 50 9.87 9.14 -11.08
C GLY A 50 8.67 9.99 -11.48
N GLN A 51 8.12 10.84 -10.60
CA GLN A 51 6.91 11.63 -10.89
C GLN A 51 7.26 13.11 -11.08
N ASN A 52 6.64 13.73 -12.08
CA ASN A 52 6.72 15.16 -12.34
C ASN A 52 5.31 15.78 -12.42
N THR A 53 4.46 15.41 -11.46
CA THR A 53 3.07 15.85 -11.38
C THR A 53 2.82 16.62 -10.08
N PRO A 54 1.87 17.57 -10.07
CA PRO A 54 1.52 18.32 -8.86
C PRO A 54 0.79 17.47 -7.81
N GLU A 55 0.35 16.26 -8.16
CA GLU A 55 -0.21 15.28 -7.22
C GLU A 55 0.35 13.89 -7.53
N ILE A 56 0.78 13.17 -6.49
CA ILE A 56 1.25 11.79 -6.56
C ILE A 56 0.26 10.91 -5.80
N ILE A 57 -0.34 9.94 -6.51
CA ILE A 57 -1.35 9.05 -5.95
C ILE A 57 -0.75 7.65 -5.76
N PHE A 58 -0.63 7.23 -4.51
CA PHE A 58 -0.29 5.87 -4.14
C PHE A 58 -1.56 5.03 -4.03
N SER A 59 -1.65 4.00 -4.87
CA SER A 59 -2.70 2.99 -4.81
C SER A 59 -2.12 1.67 -4.30
N TRP A 60 -2.56 1.27 -3.10
CA TRP A 60 -2.16 0.03 -2.44
C TRP A 60 -3.22 -1.05 -2.70
N GLN A 61 -2.84 -2.10 -3.41
CA GLN A 61 -3.70 -3.22 -3.80
C GLN A 61 -3.13 -4.55 -3.29
N GLY A 62 -3.75 -5.67 -3.68
CA GLY A 62 -3.37 -6.99 -3.21
C GLY A 62 -4.60 -7.87 -3.12
N GLY A 63 -4.56 -8.88 -2.24
CA GLY A 63 -5.78 -9.48 -1.71
C GLY A 63 -6.54 -8.46 -0.87
N GLU A 64 -6.37 -8.49 0.45
CA GLU A 64 -6.94 -7.45 1.34
C GLU A 64 -5.81 -6.63 2.00
N PRO A 65 -5.46 -5.44 1.45
CA PRO A 65 -4.34 -4.64 1.93
C PRO A 65 -4.41 -4.23 3.40
N THR A 66 -5.61 -4.11 3.98
CA THR A 66 -5.76 -3.72 5.40
C THR A 66 -5.30 -4.79 6.38
N MET A 67 -5.06 -6.03 5.93
CA MET A 67 -4.50 -7.04 6.81
C MET A 67 -3.06 -6.74 7.26
N LEU A 68 -2.35 -5.85 6.54
CA LEU A 68 -1.05 -5.32 6.97
C LEU A 68 -1.12 -4.51 8.27
N GLY A 69 -2.33 -4.13 8.70
CA GLY A 69 -2.54 -3.39 9.94
C GLY A 69 -2.19 -1.90 9.83
N LEU A 70 -2.62 -1.12 10.83
CA LEU A 70 -2.49 0.34 10.81
C LEU A 70 -1.04 0.82 10.85
N ASP A 71 -0.16 0.12 11.57
CA ASP A 71 1.23 0.55 11.74
C ASP A 71 2.02 0.48 10.43
N TYR A 72 1.71 -0.50 9.57
CA TYR A 72 2.28 -0.57 8.21
C TYR A 72 1.90 0.68 7.40
N PHE A 73 0.65 1.13 7.48
CA PHE A 73 0.21 2.33 6.77
C PHE A 73 0.71 3.64 7.40
N LYS A 74 0.91 3.69 8.72
CA LYS A 74 1.63 4.82 9.35
C LYS A 74 3.04 4.94 8.78
N LYS A 75 3.74 3.81 8.68
CA LYS A 75 5.09 3.77 8.11
C LYS A 75 5.12 4.26 6.65
N ILE A 76 4.13 3.87 5.83
CA ILE A 76 3.97 4.38 4.47
C ILE A 76 3.91 5.92 4.46
N VAL A 77 3.08 6.50 5.30
CA VAL A 77 2.89 7.96 5.39
C VAL A 77 4.18 8.66 5.83
N GLU A 78 4.86 8.11 6.83
CA GLU A 78 6.16 8.61 7.31
C GLU A 78 7.21 8.61 6.19
N LEU A 79 7.31 7.51 5.43
CA LEU A 79 8.23 7.39 4.31
C LEU A 79 7.87 8.35 3.17
N GLN A 80 6.59 8.49 2.84
CA GLN A 80 6.13 9.43 1.83
C GLN A 80 6.49 10.87 2.21
N ALA A 81 6.24 11.29 3.45
CA ALA A 81 6.62 12.60 3.95
C ALA A 81 8.15 12.81 3.95
N LYS A 82 8.93 11.77 4.31
CA LYS A 82 10.40 11.81 4.29
C LYS A 82 10.97 12.11 2.91
N TYR A 83 10.36 11.58 1.84
CA TYR A 83 10.84 11.71 0.47
C TYR A 83 10.12 12.80 -0.34
N GLN A 84 9.18 13.53 0.25
CA GLN A 84 8.56 14.69 -0.39
C GLN A 84 9.61 15.79 -0.58
N LEU A 85 10.06 15.99 -1.83
CA LEU A 85 11.12 16.95 -2.12
C LEU A 85 10.64 18.40 -1.91
N PRO A 86 11.50 19.31 -1.42
CA PRO A 86 11.13 20.71 -1.19
C PRO A 86 10.70 21.46 -2.46
N VAL A 87 11.24 21.04 -3.62
CA VAL A 87 11.04 21.70 -4.92
C VAL A 87 9.77 21.21 -5.62
N SER A 88 9.39 19.94 -5.41
CA SER A 88 8.12 19.37 -5.82
C SER A 88 7.23 19.21 -4.58
N LYS A 89 6.59 20.30 -4.15
CA LYS A 89 5.48 20.25 -3.19
C LYS A 89 4.24 19.62 -3.83
N SER A 90 4.41 18.45 -4.43
CA SER A 90 3.33 17.66 -4.97
C SER A 90 2.49 17.17 -3.80
N ARG A 91 1.16 17.33 -3.92
CA ARG A 91 0.21 16.76 -2.99
C ARG A 91 0.35 15.25 -3.00
N MET A 92 0.41 14.63 -1.83
CA MET A 92 0.50 13.18 -1.71
C MET A 92 -0.83 12.61 -1.30
N THR A 93 -1.28 11.58 -2.02
CA THR A 93 -2.54 10.90 -1.75
C THR A 93 -2.30 9.40 -1.60
N SER A 94 -2.56 8.84 -0.41
CA SER A 94 -2.36 7.40 -0.12
C SER A 94 -3.71 6.70 0.04
N LYS A 95 -4.02 5.76 -0.86
CA LYS A 95 -5.33 5.08 -0.94
C LYS A 95 -5.16 3.56 -0.87
N PRO A 96 -5.50 2.91 0.25
CA PRO A 96 -5.73 1.48 0.27
C PRO A 96 -7.01 1.13 -0.50
N MET A 97 -6.94 0.13 -1.38
CA MET A 97 -8.12 -0.38 -2.06
C MET A 97 -8.73 -1.54 -1.26
N ALA A 98 -9.26 -1.23 -0.08
CA ALA A 98 -9.70 -2.21 0.92
C ALA A 98 -11.10 -1.91 1.47
N ARG A 99 -11.82 -2.94 1.91
CA ARG A 99 -13.22 -2.85 2.38
C ARG A 99 -13.32 -2.59 3.88
N TYR A 100 -12.32 -2.98 4.67
CA TYR A 100 -12.39 -2.97 6.14
C TYR A 100 -12.30 -1.57 6.79
N LEU A 101 -12.08 -0.54 5.97
CA LEU A 101 -11.75 0.82 6.42
C LEU A 101 -12.92 1.63 6.97
N MET A 102 -14.15 1.18 6.77
CA MET A 102 -15.32 1.98 7.09
C MET A 102 -15.78 1.86 8.55
N ARG A 103 -15.32 0.84 9.32
CA ARG A 103 -15.98 0.48 10.59
C ARG A 103 -15.23 0.86 11.87
N ASN A 104 -13.90 0.86 11.89
CA ASN A 104 -13.11 1.08 13.13
C ASN A 104 -11.95 2.09 13.01
N GLY A 105 -11.74 2.74 11.85
CA GLY A 105 -10.59 3.62 11.63
C GLY A 105 -10.84 4.83 10.72
N ALA A 106 -12.10 5.11 10.33
CA ALA A 106 -12.45 6.08 9.30
C ALA A 106 -11.82 7.47 9.49
N ARG A 107 -11.68 7.92 10.76
CA ARG A 107 -11.08 9.22 11.10
C ARG A 107 -9.57 9.28 10.82
N PHE A 108 -8.85 8.20 11.09
CA PHE A 108 -7.42 8.09 10.79
C PHE A 108 -7.19 8.07 9.28
N TRP A 109 -7.97 7.28 8.55
CA TRP A 109 -7.86 7.19 7.09
C TRP A 109 -8.16 8.52 6.40
N GLN A 110 -9.11 9.31 6.89
CA GLN A 110 -9.30 10.68 6.37
C GLN A 110 -8.04 11.55 6.59
N SER A 111 -7.37 11.44 7.75
CA SER A 111 -6.16 12.22 8.03
C SER A 111 -4.91 11.80 7.25
N ILE A 112 -4.89 10.60 6.67
CA ILE A 112 -3.75 10.05 5.91
C ILE A 112 -4.06 9.82 4.42
N THR A 113 -5.13 10.39 3.89
CA THR A 113 -5.46 10.20 2.47
C THR A 113 -4.98 11.35 1.59
N SER A 114 -4.68 12.52 2.15
CA SER A 114 -4.18 13.65 1.37
C SER A 114 -3.44 14.66 2.27
N TRP A 115 -2.20 15.02 1.90
CA TRP A 115 -1.41 16.09 2.53
C TRP A 115 -0.47 16.78 1.54
#